data_AF-A0A967WFH5-F1
#
_entry.id   AF-A0A967WFH5-F1
#
_cell.length_a   1.000
_cell.length_b   1.000
_cell.length_c   1.000
_cell.angle_alpha   90.00
_cell.angle_beta   90.00
_cell.angle_gamma   90.00
#
_symmetry.space_group_name_H-M   'P 1'
#
loop_
_entity.id
_entity.type
_entity.pdbx_description
1 polymer ?
#
loop_
_entity_poly.entity_id
_entity_poly.type
_entity_poly.pdbx_seq_one_letter_code
_entity_poly.pdbx_strand_id
1 'polypeptide(L)'
;MDEIGHRYLCLALHLDRHFEGFVDAYFGPTALKAEIQAGDPRSLEALAEDAQQLLQAIDADVSDARRKGFLEKQVQAMAAVIRNLSGGQLAFSQEVELYFDITPAMVDVVRFEAAHAELDE
;
A
#
# COMPACT_ATOMS: atom_id res chain seq x y z
N MET A 1 8.62 -5.14 19.51
CA MET A 1 8.05 -4.35 18.41
C MET A 1 7.62 -3.02 18.99
N ASP A 2 7.92 -1.91 18.35
CA ASP A 2 7.43 -0.60 18.81
C ASP A 2 6.02 -0.31 18.27
N GLU A 3 5.43 0.78 18.73
CA GLU A 3 4.05 1.13 18.41
C GLU A 3 3.83 1.39 16.91
N ILE A 4 4.75 2.13 16.28
CA ILE A 4 4.68 2.43 14.84
C ILE A 4 4.73 1.13 14.01
N GLY A 5 5.66 0.23 14.34
CA GLY A 5 5.76 -1.07 13.68
C GLY A 5 4.52 -1.93 13.88
N HIS A 6 3.92 -1.90 15.07
CA HIS A 6 2.67 -2.60 15.36
C HIS A 6 1.51 -2.07 14.50
N ARG A 7 1.30 -0.76 14.50
CA ARG A 7 0.23 -0.11 13.71
C ARG A 7 0.40 -0.33 12.21
N TYR A 8 1.63 -0.30 11.70
CA TYR A 8 1.97 -0.65 10.32
C TYR A 8 1.53 -2.08 9.96
N LEU A 9 1.84 -3.07 10.81
CA LEU A 9 1.44 -4.46 10.59
C LEU A 9 -0.08 -4.63 10.66
N CYS A 10 -0.75 -3.99 11.63
CA CYS A 10 -2.21 -4.03 11.72
C CYS A 10 -2.87 -3.50 10.44
N LEU A 11 -2.40 -2.37 9.92
CA LEU A 11 -2.93 -1.77 8.71
C LEU A 11 -2.79 -2.71 7.51
N ALA A 12 -1.59 -3.27 7.29
CA ALA A 12 -1.35 -4.20 6.19
C ALA A 12 -2.20 -5.48 6.29
N LEU A 13 -2.31 -6.07 7.49
CA LEU A 13 -3.11 -7.28 7.72
C LEU A 13 -4.61 -7.03 7.61
N HIS A 14 -5.10 -5.85 8.02
CA HIS A 14 -6.49 -5.49 7.79
C HIS A 14 -6.78 -5.28 6.29
N LEU A 15 -5.82 -4.71 5.55
CA LEU A 15 -5.99 -4.50 4.11
C LEU A 15 -6.03 -5.82 3.33
N ASP A 16 -5.25 -6.83 3.76
CA ASP A 16 -5.29 -8.19 3.22
C ASP A 16 -6.69 -8.85 3.37
N ARG A 17 -7.49 -8.42 4.36
CA ARG A 17 -8.89 -8.88 4.49
C ARG A 17 -9.83 -8.30 3.42
N HIS A 18 -9.46 -7.21 2.77
CA HIS A 18 -10.22 -6.56 1.69
C HIS A 18 -9.66 -6.88 0.31
N PHE A 19 -8.36 -7.14 0.22
CA PHE A 19 -7.67 -7.49 -1.00
C PHE A 19 -6.77 -8.70 -0.76
N GLU A 20 -7.32 -9.88 -1.04
CA GLU A 20 -6.61 -11.15 -0.85
C GLU A 20 -5.28 -11.14 -1.62
N GLY A 21 -4.19 -11.48 -0.92
CA GLY A 21 -2.85 -11.47 -1.49
C GLY A 21 -2.12 -10.14 -1.37
N PHE A 22 -2.71 -9.14 -0.70
CA PHE A 22 -1.99 -7.93 -0.32
C PHE A 22 -0.76 -8.26 0.54
N VAL A 23 -0.88 -9.25 1.43
CA VAL A 23 0.26 -9.82 2.18
C VAL A 23 0.51 -11.25 1.71
N ASP A 24 1.41 -11.42 0.75
CA ASP A 24 1.78 -12.71 0.15
C ASP A 24 2.24 -13.75 1.21
N ALA A 25 3.12 -13.33 2.13
CA ALA A 25 3.62 -14.19 3.20
C ALA A 25 3.85 -13.41 4.51
N TYR A 26 3.18 -13.86 5.57
CA TYR A 26 3.30 -13.26 6.90
C TYR A 26 4.07 -14.18 7.87
N PHE A 27 5.26 -13.73 8.26
CA PHE A 27 6.13 -14.42 9.23
C PHE A 27 6.21 -13.70 10.60
N GLY A 28 5.31 -12.76 10.84
CA GLY A 28 5.24 -12.03 12.11
C GLY A 28 4.48 -12.79 13.20
N PRO A 29 4.14 -12.12 14.32
CA PRO A 29 3.40 -12.74 15.42
C PRO A 29 2.06 -13.36 14.98
N THR A 30 1.93 -14.68 15.12
CA THR A 30 0.71 -15.41 14.73
C THR A 30 -0.52 -14.94 15.50
N ALA A 31 -0.36 -14.55 16.76
CA ALA A 31 -1.42 -13.98 17.59
C ALA A 31 -2.01 -12.70 16.97
N LEU A 32 -1.16 -11.84 16.38
CA LEU A 32 -1.62 -10.61 15.72
C LEU A 32 -2.45 -10.93 14.48
N LYS A 33 -1.99 -11.87 13.63
CA LYS A 33 -2.77 -12.30 12.47
C LYS A 33 -4.12 -12.89 12.89
N ALA A 34 -4.14 -13.73 13.92
CA ALA A 34 -5.36 -14.32 14.44
C ALA A 34 -6.34 -13.27 15.01
N GLU A 35 -5.83 -12.26 15.73
CA GLU A 35 -6.63 -11.15 16.24
C GLU A 35 -7.27 -10.34 15.10
N ILE A 36 -6.48 -9.98 14.09
CA ILE A 36 -6.97 -9.22 12.93
C ILE A 36 -8.00 -10.02 12.12
N GLN A 37 -7.85 -11.34 12.05
CA GLN A 37 -8.80 -12.24 11.38
C GLN A 37 -10.07 -12.51 12.18
N ALA A 38 -10.08 -12.23 13.48
CA ALA A 38 -11.25 -12.42 14.32
C ALA A 38 -12.33 -11.36 14.01
N GLY A 39 -13.59 -11.78 13.93
CA GLY A 39 -14.73 -10.89 13.69
C GLY A 39 -14.79 -10.33 12.26
N ASP A 40 -15.60 -9.30 12.07
CA ASP A 40 -15.81 -8.68 10.76
C ASP A 40 -14.61 -7.79 10.36
N PRO A 41 -14.32 -7.66 9.05
CA PRO A 41 -13.30 -6.72 8.59
C PRO A 41 -13.62 -5.29 9.04
N ARG A 42 -12.58 -4.57 9.47
CA ARG A 42 -12.65 -3.12 9.73
C ARG A 42 -13.01 -2.39 8.42
N SER A 43 -13.86 -1.38 8.47
CA SER A 43 -14.33 -0.70 7.25
C SER A 43 -13.20 0.05 6.54
N LEU A 44 -13.32 0.27 5.22
CA LEU A 44 -12.31 0.98 4.44
C LEU A 44 -12.16 2.44 4.89
N GLU A 45 -13.23 3.07 5.36
CA GLU A 45 -13.19 4.42 5.94
C GLU A 45 -12.33 4.47 7.20
N ALA A 46 -12.51 3.50 8.11
CA ALA A 46 -11.71 3.40 9.32
C ALA A 46 -10.24 3.10 9.00
N LEU A 47 -9.96 2.29 7.97
CA LEU A 47 -8.58 2.04 7.52
C LEU A 47 -7.94 3.29 6.90
N ALA A 48 -8.70 4.12 6.19
CA ALA A 48 -8.20 5.39 5.66
C ALA A 48 -7.82 6.35 6.81
N GLU A 49 -8.65 6.42 7.86
CA GLU A 49 -8.35 7.20 9.07
C GLU A 49 -7.10 6.65 9.78
N ASP A 50 -6.98 5.33 9.95
CA ASP A 50 -5.83 4.70 10.57
C ASP A 50 -4.53 4.99 9.80
N ALA A 51 -4.58 4.94 8.46
CA ALA A 51 -3.46 5.29 7.59
C ALA A 51 -3.04 6.76 7.75
N GLN A 52 -4.00 7.69 7.77
CA GLN A 52 -3.73 9.11 7.98
C GLN A 52 -3.09 9.36 9.36
N GLN A 53 -3.64 8.76 10.41
CA GLN A 53 -3.10 8.88 11.77
C GLN A 53 -1.71 8.24 11.87
N LEU A 54 -1.44 7.17 11.13
CA LEU A 54 -0.13 6.52 11.11
C LEU A 54 0.91 7.39 10.41
N LEU A 55 0.55 8.04 9.29
CA LEU A 55 1.43 9.02 8.63
C LEU A 55 1.79 10.17 9.57
N GLN A 56 0.83 10.71 10.31
CA GLN A 56 1.08 11.77 11.30
C GLN A 56 2.03 11.31 12.42
N ALA A 57 1.84 10.09 12.94
CA ALA A 57 2.70 9.54 13.98
C ALA A 57 4.11 9.22 13.45
N ILE A 58 4.23 8.74 12.20
CA ILE A 58 5.53 8.54 11.56
C ILE A 58 6.29 9.87 11.44
N ASP A 59 5.58 10.94 11.03
CA ASP A 59 6.19 12.26 10.89
C ASP A 59 6.72 12.80 12.22
N ALA A 60 5.94 12.64 13.30
CA ALA A 60 6.24 13.14 14.63
C ALA A 60 7.29 12.31 15.39
N ASP A 61 7.18 10.98 15.37
CA ASP A 61 7.86 10.11 16.34
C ASP A 61 9.06 9.35 15.75
N VAL A 62 9.16 9.22 14.43
CA VAL A 62 10.25 8.46 13.78
C VAL A 62 11.40 9.38 13.43
N SER A 63 12.44 9.38 14.26
CA SER A 63 13.64 10.21 14.08
C SER A 63 14.65 9.67 13.06
N ASP A 64 14.70 8.35 12.87
CA ASP A 64 15.58 7.75 11.87
C ASP A 64 15.05 8.01 10.46
N ALA A 65 15.78 8.83 9.69
CA ALA A 65 15.33 9.32 8.39
C ALA A 65 15.06 8.20 7.37
N ARG A 66 15.87 7.13 7.39
CA ARG A 66 15.71 6.00 6.48
C ARG A 66 14.43 5.24 6.80
N ARG A 67 14.20 4.95 8.08
CA ARG A 67 12.99 4.29 8.56
C ARG A 67 11.75 5.13 8.30
N LYS A 68 11.82 6.44 8.57
CA LYS A 68 10.73 7.40 8.31
C LYS A 68 10.33 7.37 6.84
N GLY A 69 11.28 7.58 5.94
CA GLY A 69 10.99 7.57 4.49
C GLY A 69 10.42 6.24 4.00
N PHE A 70 10.94 5.10 4.48
CA PHE A 70 10.37 3.80 4.14
C PHE A 70 8.90 3.67 4.60
N LEU A 71 8.61 3.98 5.86
CA LEU A 71 7.27 3.84 6.42
C LEU A 71 6.27 4.81 5.78
N GLU A 72 6.67 6.06 5.53
CA GLU A 72 5.81 7.04 4.85
C GLU A 72 5.37 6.54 3.48
N LYS A 73 6.32 6.05 2.66
CA LYS A 73 6.01 5.54 1.31
C LYS A 73 5.12 4.31 1.35
N GLN A 74 5.40 3.36 2.25
CA GLN A 74 4.56 2.16 2.39
C GLN A 74 3.13 2.51 2.85
N VAL A 75 2.97 3.43 3.80
CA VAL A 75 1.64 3.83 4.28
C VAL A 75 0.90 4.68 3.26
N GLN A 76 1.59 5.52 2.47
CA GLN A 76 1.01 6.22 1.32
C GLN A 76 0.49 5.24 0.26
N ALA A 77 1.26 4.19 -0.06
CA ALA A 77 0.82 3.14 -0.98
C ALA A 77 -0.44 2.43 -0.45
N MET A 78 -0.46 2.04 0.83
CA MET A 78 -1.65 1.45 1.46
C MET A 78 -2.86 2.39 1.41
N ALA A 79 -2.68 3.69 1.67
CA ALA A 79 -3.75 4.67 1.57
C ALA A 79 -4.31 4.79 0.13
N ALA A 80 -3.44 4.68 -0.88
CA ALA A 80 -3.85 4.66 -2.28
C ALA A 80 -4.64 3.38 -2.64
N VAL A 81 -4.24 2.21 -2.12
CA VAL A 81 -5.02 0.97 -2.25
C VAL A 81 -6.40 1.12 -1.60
N ILE A 82 -6.45 1.62 -0.37
CA ILE A 82 -7.73 1.86 0.35
C ILE A 82 -8.63 2.77 -0.48
N ARG A 83 -8.11 3.86 -1.03
CA ARG A 83 -8.87 4.78 -1.88
C ARG A 83 -9.47 4.09 -3.10
N ASN A 84 -8.68 3.26 -3.79
CA ASN A 84 -9.14 2.49 -4.94
C ASN A 84 -10.24 1.49 -4.56
N LEU A 85 -10.06 0.76 -3.45
CA LEU A 85 -11.06 -0.17 -2.92
C LEU A 85 -12.37 0.55 -2.52
N SER A 86 -12.28 1.79 -2.05
CA SER A 86 -13.45 2.65 -1.77
C SER A 86 -14.10 3.26 -3.02
N GLY A 87 -13.67 2.87 -4.22
CA GLY A 87 -14.22 3.36 -5.50
C GLY A 87 -13.65 4.71 -5.95
N GLY A 88 -12.63 5.24 -5.26
CA GLY A 88 -11.92 6.44 -5.70
C GLY A 88 -11.01 6.11 -6.87
N GLN A 89 -11.40 6.44 -8.10
CA GLN A 89 -10.58 6.18 -9.29
C GLN A 89 -9.33 7.07 -9.32
N LEU A 90 -8.16 6.50 -9.05
CA LEU A 90 -6.87 7.14 -9.32
C LEU A 90 -6.52 7.02 -10.80
N ALA A 91 -5.80 8.01 -11.33
CA ALA A 91 -5.22 7.85 -12.66
C ALA A 91 -4.10 6.80 -12.59
N PHE A 92 -3.94 5.98 -13.64
CA PHE A 92 -2.91 4.93 -13.67
C PHE A 92 -1.50 5.42 -13.32
N SER A 93 -1.09 6.58 -13.85
CA SER A 93 0.20 7.19 -13.53
C SER A 93 0.33 7.53 -12.04
N GLN A 94 -0.75 7.96 -11.41
CA GLN A 94 -0.79 8.27 -9.99
C GLN A 94 -0.74 7.00 -9.13
N GLU A 95 -1.40 5.93 -9.55
CA GLU A 95 -1.29 4.62 -8.89
C GLU A 95 0.16 4.12 -8.91
N VAL A 96 0.79 4.16 -10.09
CA VAL A 96 2.18 3.72 -10.26
C VAL A 96 3.13 4.56 -9.40
N GLU A 97 2.94 5.87 -9.34
CA GLU A 97 3.74 6.74 -8.50
C GLU A 97 3.58 6.41 -7.00
N LEU A 98 2.35 6.21 -6.54
CA LEU A 98 2.07 5.93 -5.13
C LEU A 98 2.50 4.51 -4.71
N TYR A 99 2.36 3.52 -5.58
CA TYR A 99 2.68 2.12 -5.26
C TYR A 99 4.17 1.81 -5.37
N PHE A 100 4.87 2.43 -6.31
CA PHE A 100 6.26 2.08 -6.63
C PHE A 100 7.28 3.18 -6.31
N ASP A 101 6.83 4.35 -5.83
CA ASP A 101 7.69 5.50 -5.51
C ASP A 101 8.58 5.94 -6.70
N ILE A 102 7.98 5.98 -7.89
CA ILE A 102 8.62 6.41 -9.15
C ILE A 102 7.81 7.53 -9.81
N THR A 103 8.42 8.26 -10.73
CA THR A 103 7.69 9.18 -11.63
C THR A 103 7.48 8.51 -12.98
N PRO A 104 6.30 7.91 -13.25
CA PRO A 104 6.06 7.25 -14.53
C PRO A 104 5.88 8.26 -15.66
N ALA A 105 6.45 7.95 -16.83
CA ALA A 105 6.19 8.66 -18.07
C ALA A 105 5.53 7.71 -19.06
N MET A 106 4.38 8.11 -19.61
CA MET A 106 3.71 7.33 -20.65
C MET A 106 4.53 7.40 -21.94
N VAL A 107 4.76 6.23 -22.54
CA VAL A 107 5.43 6.09 -23.83
C VAL A 107 4.37 5.92 -24.92
N ASP A 108 4.64 6.45 -26.11
CA ASP A 108 3.75 6.34 -27.26
C ASP A 108 3.48 4.87 -27.63
N VAL A 109 2.21 4.56 -27.90
CA VAL A 109 1.74 3.22 -28.27
C VAL A 109 2.43 2.70 -29.53
N VAL A 110 2.78 3.59 -30.46
CA VAL A 110 3.47 3.26 -31.71
C VAL A 110 4.76 2.48 -31.47
N ARG A 111 5.46 2.73 -30.36
CA ARG A 111 6.67 1.98 -30.02
C ARG A 111 6.39 0.52 -29.71
N PHE A 112 5.27 0.23 -29.05
CA PHE A 112 4.88 -1.14 -28.73
C PHE A 112 4.37 -1.87 -29.99
N GLU A 113 3.64 -1.17 -30.87
CA GLU A 113 3.20 -1.72 -32.15
C GLU A 113 4.36 -2.15 -33.05
N ALA A 114 5.41 -1.32 -33.12
CA ALA A 114 6.62 -1.65 -33.87
C ALA A 114 7.34 -2.90 -33.31
N ALA A 115 7.40 -3.04 -31.99
CA ALA A 115 8.01 -4.20 -31.35
C ALA A 115 7.19 -5.49 -31.56
N HIS A 116 5.85 -5.41 -31.58
CA HIS A 116 5.02 -6.57 -31.92
C HIS A 116 5.27 -7.03 -33.36
N ALA A 117 5.38 -6.11 -34.32
CA ALA A 117 5.66 -6.46 -35.71
C ALA A 117 7.01 -7.19 -35.88
N GLU A 118 8.04 -6.83 -35.10
CA GLU A 118 9.34 -7.51 -35.11
C GLU A 118 9.29 -8.93 -34.52
N LEU A 119 8.41 -9.20 -33.55
CA LEU A 119 8.27 -10.52 -32.93
C LEU A 119 7.46 -11.51 -33.79
N ASP A 120 6.64 -11.01 -34.72
CA ASP A 120 5.81 -11.81 -35.61
C ASP A 120 6.56 -12.25 -36.89
N GLU A 121 7.81 -11.81 -37.10
CA GLU A 121 8.74 -12.28 -38.16
C GLU A 121 9.59 -13.49 -37.71
#